data_AF-A0A5C4K3L5-F1
#
_entry.id   AF-A0A5C4K3L5-F1
#
_cell.length_a   1.000
_cell.length_b   1.000
_cell.length_c   1.000
_cell.angle_alpha   90.00
_cell.angle_beta   90.00
_cell.angle_gamma   90.00
#
_symmetry.space_group_name_H-M   'P 1'
#
loop_
_entity.id
_entity.type
_entity.pdbx_description
1 polymer ?
#
loop_
_entity_poly.entity_id
_entity_poly.type
_entity_poly.pdbx_seq_one_letter_code
_entity_poly.pdbx_strand_id
1 'polypeptide(L)'
;MADSTKIVSAIVFVIAVLLWAAFGAVLLVRQGNLADLWAAFRGQPWVLQGLEFLVLLPWTAALWVWNTAWELWIRALLLVGLAWVSLYLLFPWRSG
;
A
#
# COMPACT_ATOMS: atom_id res chain seq x y z
N MET A 1 -20.32 1.70 22.71
CA MET A 1 -20.16 1.70 21.24
C MET A 1 -18.95 2.50 20.75
N ALA A 2 -18.48 3.54 21.45
CA ALA A 2 -17.31 4.34 21.04
C ALA A 2 -15.95 3.60 21.08
N ASP A 3 -15.80 2.55 21.89
CA ASP A 3 -14.51 1.84 22.03
C ASP A 3 -14.24 0.85 20.88
N SER A 4 -15.28 0.21 20.34
CA SER A 4 -15.13 -0.79 19.26
C SER A 4 -14.57 -0.17 17.98
N THR A 5 -15.00 1.06 17.62
CA THR A 5 -14.47 1.78 16.44
C THR A 5 -12.99 2.10 16.60
N LYS A 6 -12.54 2.48 17.81
CA LYS A 6 -11.13 2.75 18.09
C LYS A 6 -10.27 1.49 17.95
N ILE A 7 -10.76 0.36 18.44
CA ILE A 7 -10.08 -0.94 18.32
C ILE A 7 -9.96 -1.35 16.85
N VAL A 8 -11.04 -1.24 16.06
CA VAL A 8 -11.00 -1.56 14.62
C VAL A 8 -10.04 -0.64 13.88
N SER A 9 -10.08 0.67 14.10
CA SER A 9 -9.13 1.62 13.49
C SER A 9 -7.68 1.30 13.87
N ALA A 10 -7.42 0.93 15.14
CA ALA A 10 -6.09 0.53 15.59
C ALA A 10 -5.61 -0.75 14.88
N ILE A 11 -6.47 -1.76 14.74
CA ILE A 11 -6.16 -3.00 14.02
C ILE A 11 -5.85 -2.71 12.55
N VAL A 12 -6.70 -1.93 11.87
CA VAL A 12 -6.51 -1.54 10.46
C VAL A 12 -5.19 -0.77 10.29
N PHE A 13 -4.88 0.14 11.21
CA PHE A 13 -3.61 0.87 11.20
C PHE A 13 -2.42 -0.07 11.34
N VAL A 14 -2.45 -1.01 12.29
CA VAL A 14 -1.37 -1.99 12.48
C VAL A 14 -1.19 -2.85 11.23
N ILE A 15 -2.28 -3.33 10.63
CA ILE A 15 -2.23 -4.08 9.36
C ILE A 15 -1.60 -3.22 8.26
N ALA A 16 -1.99 -1.95 8.14
CA ALA A 16 -1.44 -1.05 7.13
C ALA A 16 0.07 -0.81 7.33
N VAL A 17 0.52 -0.61 8.58
CA VAL A 17 1.94 -0.49 8.91
C VAL A 17 2.72 -1.75 8.51
N LEU A 18 2.19 -2.93 8.84
CA LEU A 18 2.81 -4.20 8.48
C LEU A 18 2.89 -4.39 6.96
N LEU A 19 1.83 -4.03 6.22
CA LEU A 19 1.83 -4.10 4.77
C LEU A 19 2.87 -3.16 4.14
N TRP A 20 2.99 -1.93 4.64
CA TRP A 20 4.02 -1.00 4.19
C TRP A 20 5.44 -1.47 4.53
N ALA A 21 5.64 -2.02 5.73
CA ALA A 21 6.92 -2.60 6.13
C ALA A 21 7.29 -3.80 5.24
N ALA A 22 6.33 -4.68 4.94
CA ALA A 22 6.52 -5.79 4.02
C ALA A 22 6.86 -5.30 2.60
N PHE A 23 6.14 -4.31 2.10
CA PHE A 23 6.43 -3.69 0.79
C PHE A 23 7.85 -3.12 0.74
N GLY A 24 8.23 -2.33 1.75
CA GLY A 24 9.58 -1.77 1.87
C GLY A 24 10.66 -2.83 1.97
N ALA A 25 10.43 -3.90 2.74
CA ALA A 25 11.37 -5.02 2.85
C ALA A 25 11.56 -5.74 1.51
N VAL A 26 10.48 -6.02 0.76
CA VAL A 26 10.58 -6.62 -0.58
C VAL A 26 11.30 -5.69 -1.54
N LEU A 27 11.05 -4.38 -1.46
CA LEU A 27 11.73 -3.37 -2.29
C LEU A 27 13.25 -3.33 -2.05
N LEU A 28 13.71 -3.55 -0.82
CA LEU A 28 15.14 -3.55 -0.50
C LEU A 28 15.83 -4.87 -0.82
N VAL A 29 15.14 -6.01 -0.65
CA VAL A 29 15.76 -7.35 -0.73
C VAL A 29 15.52 -8.02 -2.09
N ARG A 30 14.34 -7.86 -2.68
CA ARG A 30 13.91 -8.59 -3.89
C ARG A 30 13.05 -7.72 -4.81
N GLN A 31 13.68 -6.72 -5.42
CA GLN A 31 13.01 -5.80 -6.36
C GLN A 31 12.26 -6.53 -7.50
N GLY A 32 12.80 -7.66 -7.98
CA GLY A 32 12.16 -8.48 -9.03
C GLY A 32 10.78 -9.02 -8.63
N ASN A 33 10.59 -9.35 -7.35
CA ASN A 33 9.31 -9.85 -6.86
C ASN A 33 8.19 -8.80 -6.98
N LEU A 34 8.50 -7.50 -6.94
CA LEU A 34 7.50 -6.44 -7.13
C LEU A 34 7.00 -6.38 -8.58
N ALA A 35 7.88 -6.63 -9.54
CA ALA A 35 7.50 -6.72 -10.94
C ALA A 35 6.60 -7.95 -11.20
N ASP A 36 6.94 -9.09 -10.59
CA ASP A 36 6.11 -10.30 -10.69
C ASP A 36 4.74 -10.11 -10.04
N LEU A 37 4.66 -9.46 -8.87
CA LEU A 37 3.41 -9.12 -8.21
C LEU A 37 2.55 -8.18 -9.07
N TRP A 38 3.17 -7.17 -9.69
CA TRP A 38 2.46 -6.28 -10.60
C TRP A 38 1.93 -7.01 -11.85
N ALA A 39 2.73 -7.92 -12.41
CA ALA A 39 2.30 -8.75 -13.54
C ALA A 39 1.14 -9.69 -13.15
N ALA A 40 1.19 -10.31 -11.97
CA ALA A 40 0.12 -11.14 -11.44
C ALA A 40 -1.18 -10.33 -11.23
N PHE A 41 -1.08 -9.14 -10.62
CA PHE A 41 -2.20 -8.22 -10.45
C PHE A 41 -2.80 -7.77 -11.80
N ARG A 42 -1.97 -7.55 -12.83
CA ARG A 42 -2.41 -7.20 -14.18
C ARG A 42 -3.01 -8.37 -14.96
N GLY A 43 -2.71 -9.61 -14.56
CA GLY A 43 -3.23 -10.84 -15.19
C GLY A 43 -4.57 -11.33 -14.61
N GLN A 44 -5.08 -10.71 -13.54
CA GLN A 44 -6.35 -11.09 -12.92
C GLN A 44 -7.57 -10.63 -13.74
N PRO A 45 -8.75 -11.27 -13.53
CA PRO A 45 -10.02 -10.78 -14.06
C PRO A 45 -10.31 -9.34 -13.61
N TRP A 46 -10.85 -8.52 -14.51
CA TRP A 46 -11.07 -7.09 -14.29
C TRP A 46 -11.87 -6.76 -13.01
N VAL A 47 -12.83 -7.62 -12.64
CA VAL A 47 -13.64 -7.44 -11.42
C VAL A 47 -12.78 -7.56 -10.17
N LEU A 48 -11.97 -8.62 -10.11
CA LEU A 48 -11.11 -8.90 -8.96
C LEU A 48 -10.02 -7.83 -8.84
N GLN A 49 -9.43 -7.46 -9.99
CA GLN A 49 -8.48 -6.38 -10.08
C GLN A 49 -9.08 -5.05 -9.60
N GLY A 50 -10.32 -4.73 -9.98
CA GLY A 50 -11.01 -3.53 -9.54
C GLY A 50 -11.29 -3.51 -8.04
N LEU A 51 -11.68 -4.66 -7.46
CA LEU A 51 -11.90 -4.79 -6.02
C LEU A 51 -10.59 -4.65 -5.23
N GLU A 52 -9.54 -5.37 -5.63
CA GLU A 52 -8.22 -5.25 -5.02
C GLU A 52 -7.66 -3.83 -5.17
N PHE A 53 -7.85 -3.18 -6.33
CA PHE A 53 -7.47 -1.79 -6.53
C PHE A 53 -8.18 -0.85 -5.56
N LEU A 54 -9.46 -1.08 -5.27
CA LEU A 54 -10.24 -0.18 -4.42
C LEU A 54 -9.94 -0.38 -2.93
N VAL A 55 -9.70 -1.64 -2.51
CA VAL A 55 -9.37 -1.99 -1.12
C VAL A 55 -7.90 -1.66 -0.80
N LEU A 56 -6.99 -1.96 -1.71
CA LEU A 56 -5.54 -1.81 -1.52
C LEU A 56 -4.97 -0.63 -2.31
N LEU A 57 -5.80 0.37 -2.59
CA LEU A 57 -5.46 1.52 -3.45
C LEU A 57 -4.07 2.12 -3.20
N PRO A 58 -3.64 2.40 -1.94
CA PRO A 58 -2.30 2.92 -1.73
C PRO A 58 -1.21 1.92 -2.13
N TRP A 59 -1.34 0.64 -1.81
CA TRP A 59 -0.33 -0.37 -2.18
C TRP A 59 -0.32 -0.65 -3.68
N THR A 60 -1.48 -0.66 -4.33
CA THR A 60 -1.57 -0.83 -5.78
C THR A 60 -0.98 0.36 -6.53
N ALA A 61 -1.21 1.58 -6.05
CA ALA A 61 -0.54 2.77 -6.55
C ALA A 61 0.99 2.72 -6.30
N ALA A 62 1.43 2.21 -5.15
CA ALA A 62 2.85 2.01 -4.86
C ALA A 62 3.50 1.01 -5.84
N LEU A 63 2.86 -0.13 -6.09
CA LEU A 63 3.30 -1.10 -7.09
C LEU A 63 3.38 -0.48 -8.49
N TRP A 64 2.36 0.29 -8.87
CA TRP A 64 2.34 1.00 -10.15
C TRP A 64 3.50 1.99 -10.27
N VAL A 65 3.70 2.85 -9.26
CA VAL A 65 4.82 3.82 -9.20
C VAL A 65 6.16 3.10 -9.35
N TRP A 66 6.34 1.97 -8.65
CA TRP A 66 7.57 1.20 -8.73
C TRP A 66 7.84 0.65 -10.14
N ASN A 67 6.78 0.26 -10.86
CA ASN A 67 6.85 -0.30 -12.22
C ASN A 67 6.86 0.77 -13.34
N THR A 68 6.76 2.06 -13.03
CA THR A 68 6.93 3.13 -14.03
C THR A 68 8.37 3.22 -14.53
N ALA A 69 8.63 3.93 -15.63
CA ALA A 69 9.98 4.17 -16.13
C ALA A 69 10.68 5.39 -15.51
N TRP A 70 10.12 5.96 -14.43
CA TRP A 70 10.64 7.20 -13.81
C TRP A 70 12.01 7.01 -13.16
N GLU A 71 12.71 8.11 -12.90
CA GLU A 71 13.97 8.05 -12.15
C GLU A 71 13.76 7.50 -10.74
N LEU A 72 14.76 6.77 -10.23
CA LEU A 72 14.66 6.03 -8.96
C LEU A 72 14.28 6.95 -7.79
N TRP A 73 14.84 8.17 -7.74
CA TRP A 73 14.54 9.12 -6.68
C TRP A 73 13.09 9.62 -6.73
N ILE A 74 12.50 9.77 -7.93
CA ILE A 74 11.09 10.15 -8.09
C ILE A 74 10.21 9.05 -7.50
N ARG A 75 10.48 7.79 -7.87
CA ARG A 75 9.74 6.64 -7.36
C ARG A 75 9.85 6.55 -5.85
N ALA A 76 11.06 6.67 -5.30
CA ALA A 76 11.29 6.61 -3.87
C ALA A 76 10.53 7.71 -3.12
N LEU A 77 10.60 8.95 -3.62
CA LEU A 77 9.92 10.10 -2.99
C LEU A 77 8.40 9.95 -3.02
N LEU A 78 7.84 9.47 -4.14
CA LEU A 78 6.42 9.18 -4.26
C LEU A 78 6.00 8.03 -3.35
N LEU A 79 6.78 6.95 -3.27
CA LEU A 79 6.52 5.82 -2.38
C LEU A 79 6.51 6.24 -0.91
N VAL A 80 7.51 7.02 -0.48
CA VAL A 80 7.57 7.57 0.88
C VAL A 80 6.38 8.49 1.15
N GLY A 81 6.04 9.37 0.21
CA GLY A 81 4.87 10.24 0.32
C GLY A 81 3.57 9.45 0.42
N LEU A 82 3.42 8.38 -0.36
CA LEU A 82 2.23 7.53 -0.36
C LEU A 82 2.10 6.73 0.94
N ALA A 83 3.21 6.17 1.44
CA ALA A 83 3.27 5.51 2.72
C ALA A 83 2.90 6.46 3.85
N TRP A 84 3.49 7.67 3.84
CA TRP A 84 3.20 8.69 4.83
C TRP A 84 1.73 9.12 4.82
N VAL A 85 1.18 9.48 3.66
CA VAL A 85 -0.21 9.94 3.54
C VAL A 85 -1.19 8.83 3.93
N SER A 86 -0.98 7.60 3.46
CA SER A 86 -1.87 6.49 3.80
C SER A 86 -1.86 6.15 5.30
N LEU A 87 -0.69 6.11 5.93
CA LEU A 87 -0.58 5.89 7.38
C LEU A 87 -1.18 7.06 8.18
N TYR A 88 -0.99 8.29 7.71
CA TYR A 88 -1.58 9.48 8.34
C TYR A 88 -3.11 9.51 8.22
N LEU A 89 -3.68 9.02 7.11
CA LEU A 89 -5.13 8.91 6.93
C LEU A 89 -5.74 7.80 7.77
N LEU A 90 -5.05 6.67 7.93
CA LEU A 90 -5.49 5.53 8.73
C LEU A 90 -5.16 5.67 10.22
N PHE A 91 -4.60 6.80 10.64
CA PHE A 91 -4.12 7.01 12.01
C PHE A 91 -5.31 7.01 13.00
N PRO A 92 -5.30 6.16 14.04
CA PRO A 92 -6.50 5.79 14.80
C PRO A 92 -7.12 6.93 15.61
N TRP A 93 -6.37 8.00 15.91
CA TRP A 93 -6.86 9.16 16.67
C TRP A 93 -7.48 10.25 15.77
N ARG A 94 -7.39 10.13 14.44
CA ARG A 94 -8.03 11.06 13.51
C ARG A 94 -9.52 10.78 13.31
N SER A 95 -9.99 9.57 13.62
CA SER A 95 -11.40 9.18 13.51
C SER A 95 -12.23 9.53 14.76
N GLY A 96 -11.79 10.52 15.55
CA GLY A 96 -12.42 10.97 16.80
C GLY A 96 -13.35 12.16 16.60
#